data_AF-A0AAV1KM74-F1
#
_entry.id   AF-A0AAV1KM74-F1
#
_cell.length_a   1.000
_cell.length_b   1.000
_cell.length_c   1.000
_cell.angle_alpha   90.00
_cell.angle_beta   90.00
_cell.angle_gamma   90.00
#
_symmetry.space_group_name_H-M   'P 1'
#
loop_
_entity.id
_entity.type
_entity.pdbx_description
1 polymer ?
#
loop_
_entity_poly.entity_id
_entity_poly.type
_entity_poly.pdbx_seq_one_letter_code
_entity_poly.pdbx_strand_id
1 'polypeptide(L)'
;MGGVDRKDQMLAMFPLERKRTKVWYKKLFRRLLNVSILNAYIIYKSQQSMNHRSFRKTLVVQLLSNHTTSQPRTLAHITHSGTDINTQGFVHYPQQYVVTEKANKGNRYRRNCAECGKRVTTYCKGCNKPLCVFSCFKPYHTKLYRNTAQ
;
A
#
# COMPACT_ATOMS: atom_id res chain seq x y z
N MET A 1 13.36 44.16 5.73
CA MET A 1 13.68 43.11 4.73
C MET A 1 13.84 41.73 5.40
N GLY A 2 12.84 41.17 6.11
CA GLY A 2 13.01 39.92 6.89
C GLY A 2 11.89 38.88 6.80
N GLY A 3 10.79 39.20 6.10
CA GLY A 3 9.65 38.29 5.98
C GLY A 3 9.91 37.07 5.10
N VAL A 4 10.69 37.25 4.02
CA VAL A 4 11.07 36.17 3.09
C VAL A 4 11.99 35.16 3.79
N ASP A 5 13.00 35.65 4.51
CA ASP A 5 13.95 34.82 5.26
C ASP A 5 13.26 33.99 6.36
N ARG A 6 12.35 34.61 7.12
CA ARG A 6 11.56 33.91 8.14
C ARG A 6 10.67 32.81 7.54
N LYS A 7 10.04 33.08 6.39
CA LYS A 7 9.23 32.07 5.68
C LYS A 7 10.11 30.89 5.27
N ASP A 8 11.27 31.15 4.68
CA ASP A 8 12.18 30.08 4.24
C ASP A 8 12.74 29.30 5.42
N GLN A 9 13.05 29.94 6.55
CA GLN A 9 13.43 29.27 7.79
C GLN A 9 12.31 28.32 8.29
N MET A 10 11.06 28.77 8.29
CA MET A 10 9.91 27.95 8.71
C MET A 10 9.65 26.77 7.77
N LEU A 11 9.90 26.94 6.47
CA LEU A 11 9.80 25.85 5.48
C LEU A 11 10.95 24.85 5.62
N ALA A 12 12.16 25.34 5.88
CA ALA A 12 13.36 24.52 6.09
C ALA A 12 13.26 23.65 7.35
N MET A 13 12.50 24.08 8.37
CA MET A 13 12.24 23.29 9.58
C MET A 13 11.48 21.98 9.29
N PHE A 14 10.64 21.96 8.24
CA PHE A 14 9.84 20.79 7.86
C PHE A 14 9.90 20.54 6.34
N PRO A 15 11.02 20.06 5.81
CA PRO A 15 11.20 19.89 4.38
C PRO A 15 10.35 18.72 3.85
N LEU A 16 9.60 18.98 2.78
CA LEU A 16 8.87 17.94 2.03
C LEU A 16 9.59 17.57 0.72
N GLU A 17 10.46 18.45 0.27
CA GLU A 17 11.26 18.33 -0.94
C GLU A 17 12.40 17.34 -0.69
N ARG A 18 12.45 16.26 -1.48
CA ARG A 18 13.59 15.34 -1.41
C ARG A 18 14.80 15.96 -2.11
N LYS A 19 15.97 15.89 -1.46
CA LYS A 19 17.25 16.40 -1.99
C LYS A 19 17.54 15.90 -3.41
N ARG A 20 17.29 14.61 -3.68
CA ARG A 20 17.36 14.02 -5.02
C ARG A 20 15.97 13.57 -5.47
N THR A 21 15.46 14.19 -6.52
CA THR A 21 14.22 13.79 -7.18
C THR A 21 14.47 13.72 -8.69
N LYS A 22 14.37 12.52 -9.30
CA LYS A 22 14.58 12.32 -10.75
C LYS A 22 13.55 13.04 -11.62
N VAL A 23 12.41 13.39 -11.05
CA VAL A 23 11.24 13.95 -11.74
C VAL A 23 10.96 15.33 -11.19
N TRP A 24 11.30 16.37 -11.95
CA TRP A 24 11.34 17.76 -11.46
C TRP A 24 9.98 18.29 -10.96
N TYR A 25 8.88 17.98 -11.65
CA TYR A 25 7.56 18.47 -11.27
C TYR A 25 7.10 17.94 -9.90
N LYS A 26 7.58 16.75 -9.49
CA LYS A 26 7.32 16.20 -8.16
C LYS A 26 8.06 16.97 -7.06
N LYS A 27 9.15 17.66 -7.38
CA LYS A 27 9.85 18.57 -6.46
C LYS A 27 9.04 19.85 -6.29
N LEU A 28 8.57 20.43 -7.41
CA LEU A 28 7.70 21.61 -7.39
C LEU A 28 6.40 21.35 -6.60
N PHE A 29 5.71 20.24 -6.87
CA PHE A 29 4.49 19.87 -6.16
C PHE A 29 4.71 19.80 -4.64
N ARG A 30 5.81 19.17 -4.20
CA ARG A 30 6.14 19.08 -2.76
C ARG A 30 6.43 20.45 -2.15
N ARG A 31 7.11 21.35 -2.88
CA ARG A 31 7.34 22.73 -2.43
C ARG A 31 6.02 23.47 -2.26
N LEU A 32 5.14 23.40 -3.27
CA LEU A 32 3.82 24.04 -3.22
C LEU A 32 2.98 23.49 -2.06
N LEU A 33 2.98 22.17 -1.85
CA LEU A 33 2.30 21.54 -0.72
C LEU A 33 2.88 21.99 0.63
N ASN A 34 4.20 22.11 0.76
CA ASN A 34 4.82 22.57 2.01
C ASN A 34 4.44 24.02 2.32
N VAL A 35 4.42 24.87 1.29
CA VAL A 35 4.01 26.27 1.39
C VAL A 35 2.53 26.40 1.73
N SER A 36 1.65 25.60 1.13
CA SER A 36 0.22 25.65 1.44
C SER A 36 -0.07 25.23 2.88
N ILE A 37 0.60 24.19 3.39
CA ILE A 37 0.51 23.78 4.80
C ILE A 37 0.96 24.90 5.74
N LEU A 38 2.07 25.58 5.42
CA LEU A 38 2.55 26.71 6.22
C LEU A 38 1.55 27.88 6.20
N ASN A 39 0.99 28.22 5.04
CA ASN A 39 -0.01 29.28 4.93
C ASN A 39 -1.28 28.94 5.74
N ALA A 40 -1.77 27.69 5.65
CA ALA A 40 -2.90 27.21 6.45
C ALA A 40 -2.60 27.29 7.95
N TYR A 41 -1.37 26.95 8.37
CA TYR A 41 -0.95 27.10 9.76
C TYR A 41 -0.95 28.56 10.21
N ILE A 42 -0.49 29.51 9.38
CA ILE A 42 -0.49 30.94 9.72
C ILE A 42 -1.92 31.44 9.94
N ILE A 43 -2.86 31.06 9.07
CA ILE A 43 -4.29 31.39 9.21
C ILE A 43 -4.87 30.74 10.47
N TYR A 44 -4.55 29.47 10.73
CA TYR A 44 -5.04 28.78 11.94
C TYR A 44 -4.50 29.43 13.22
N LYS A 45 -3.23 29.84 13.20
CA LYS A 45 -2.56 30.46 14.35
C LYS A 45 -3.16 31.83 14.70
N SER A 46 -3.76 32.55 13.75
CA SER A 46 -4.42 33.82 14.06
C SER A 46 -5.70 33.65 14.90
N GLN A 47 -6.29 32.45 14.89
CA GLN A 47 -7.52 32.13 15.63
C GLN A 47 -7.25 31.27 16.87
N GLN A 48 -6.18 30.47 16.87
CA GLN A 48 -5.90 29.51 17.94
C GLN A 48 -4.40 29.43 18.25
N SER A 49 -4.05 29.30 19.53
CA SER A 49 -2.68 29.08 19.96
C SER A 49 -2.28 27.60 19.80
N MET A 50 -1.78 27.22 18.63
CA MET A 50 -1.19 25.90 18.40
C MET A 50 0.23 26.01 17.84
N ASN A 51 1.09 25.08 18.26
CA ASN A 51 2.44 24.95 17.72
C ASN A 51 2.44 24.28 16.34
N HIS A 52 3.33 24.71 15.45
CA HIS A 52 3.40 24.24 14.05
C HIS A 52 3.53 22.71 13.93
N ARG A 53 4.31 22.07 14.82
CA ARG A 53 4.45 20.61 14.85
C ARG A 53 3.13 19.91 15.21
N SER A 54 2.42 20.41 16.21
CA SER A 54 1.13 19.86 16.64
C SER A 54 0.08 20.03 15.55
N PHE A 55 0.02 21.22 14.93
CA PHE A 55 -0.85 21.48 13.79
C PHE A 55 -0.63 20.45 12.65
N ARG A 56 0.62 20.21 12.25
CA ARG A 56 0.92 19.22 11.19
C ARG A 56 0.53 17.80 11.58
N LYS A 57 0.74 17.40 12.84
CA LYS A 57 0.30 16.07 13.32
C LYS A 57 -1.21 15.92 13.23
N THR A 58 -1.96 16.90 13.74
CA THR A 58 -3.42 16.92 13.67
C THR A 58 -3.91 16.89 12.23
N LEU A 59 -3.32 17.70 11.35
CA LEU A 59 -3.63 17.73 9.92
C LEU A 59 -3.46 16.34 9.29
N VAL A 60 -2.35 15.65 9.56
CA VAL A 60 -2.11 14.30 9.02
C VAL A 60 -3.14 13.32 9.55
N VAL A 61 -3.44 13.33 10.85
CA VAL A 61 -4.44 12.43 11.45
C VAL A 61 -5.82 12.66 10.81
N GLN A 62 -6.24 13.91 10.65
CA GLN A 62 -7.53 14.26 10.03
C GLN A 62 -7.60 13.89 8.55
N LEU A 63 -6.53 14.13 7.79
CA LEU A 63 -6.47 13.71 6.38
C LEU A 63 -6.55 12.19 6.26
N LEU A 64 -5.85 11.47 7.15
CA LEU A 64 -5.96 10.02 7.18
C LEU A 64 -7.37 9.60 7.57
N SER A 65 -7.96 10.08 8.66
CA SER A 65 -9.32 9.67 9.05
C SER A 65 -10.34 9.90 7.94
N ASN A 66 -10.25 11.03 7.23
CA ASN A 66 -11.22 11.39 6.19
C ASN A 66 -11.05 10.59 4.88
N HIS A 67 -9.86 10.05 4.62
CA HIS A 67 -9.55 9.33 3.39
C HIS A 67 -9.21 7.84 3.60
N THR A 68 -9.11 7.40 4.85
CA THR A 68 -8.94 6.00 5.25
C THR A 68 -10.17 5.44 5.94
N THR A 69 -11.28 6.19 6.04
CA THR A 69 -12.60 5.58 6.07
C THR A 69 -12.67 4.65 4.88
N SER A 70 -12.45 3.38 5.18
CA SER A 70 -12.73 2.28 4.31
C SER A 70 -14.13 2.56 3.75
N GLN A 71 -14.21 2.99 2.49
CA GLN A 71 -14.96 2.18 1.55
C GLN A 71 -14.63 0.76 1.99
N PRO A 72 -15.58 -0.04 2.52
CA PRO A 72 -15.31 -1.45 2.54
C PRO A 72 -14.91 -1.70 1.10
N ARG A 73 -13.62 -1.95 0.87
CA ARG A 73 -13.29 -2.87 -0.17
C ARG A 73 -14.15 -4.02 0.27
N THR A 74 -15.27 -4.18 -0.41
CA THR A 74 -15.73 -5.50 -0.75
C THR A 74 -14.49 -6.14 -1.40
N LEU A 75 -13.50 -6.57 -0.57
CA LEU A 75 -13.23 -7.97 -0.44
C LEU A 75 -14.60 -8.56 -0.61
N ALA A 76 -14.91 -9.04 -1.81
CA ALA A 76 -16.03 -9.92 -1.95
C ALA A 76 -15.82 -10.86 -0.77
N HIS A 77 -16.63 -10.66 0.27
CA HIS A 77 -17.02 -11.71 1.15
C HIS A 77 -17.69 -12.62 0.15
N ILE A 78 -16.88 -13.47 -0.48
CA ILE A 78 -17.32 -14.78 -0.86
C ILE A 78 -17.73 -15.29 0.51
N THR A 79 -19.02 -15.12 0.77
CA THR A 79 -19.72 -15.79 1.82
C THR A 79 -19.26 -17.22 1.67
N HIS A 80 -18.41 -17.65 2.60
CA HIS A 80 -18.41 -19.04 2.97
C HIS A 80 -19.80 -19.25 3.59
N SER A 81 -20.81 -19.37 2.71
CA SER A 81 -21.95 -20.20 2.98
C SER A 81 -21.33 -21.57 3.27
N GLY A 82 -21.31 -21.90 4.56
CA GLY A 82 -21.20 -23.30 4.96
C GLY A 82 -22.29 -24.09 4.24
N THR A 83 -22.00 -25.37 4.07
CA THR A 83 -22.58 -26.32 3.09
C THR A 83 -21.98 -26.08 1.70
N ASP A 84 -20.92 -26.79 1.31
CA ASP A 84 -21.00 -28.22 1.07
C ASP A 84 -19.69 -28.97 1.35
N ILE A 85 -19.82 -29.97 2.21
CA ILE A 85 -19.01 -31.18 2.17
C ILE A 85 -19.33 -31.85 0.82
N ASN A 86 -18.50 -31.64 -0.20
CA ASN A 86 -18.41 -32.53 -1.35
C ASN A 86 -17.16 -32.19 -2.19
N THR A 87 -16.11 -33.00 -2.03
CA THR A 87 -15.45 -33.82 -3.08
C THR A 87 -15.54 -33.43 -4.56
N GLN A 88 -15.68 -32.16 -4.93
CA GLN A 88 -15.63 -31.67 -6.31
C GLN A 88 -14.43 -30.76 -6.53
N GLY A 89 -13.26 -31.40 -6.66
CA GLY A 89 -12.24 -31.08 -7.66
C GLY A 89 -11.88 -29.61 -7.90
N PHE A 90 -11.48 -28.84 -6.88
CA PHE A 90 -10.59 -27.70 -7.15
C PHE A 90 -9.24 -28.28 -7.59
N VAL A 91 -9.02 -28.41 -8.90
CA VAL A 91 -7.75 -28.92 -9.43
C VAL A 91 -6.66 -27.91 -9.04
N HIS A 92 -5.83 -28.28 -8.07
CA HIS A 92 -4.67 -27.50 -7.68
C HIS A 92 -3.54 -27.78 -8.68
N TYR A 93 -3.40 -26.92 -9.68
CA TYR A 93 -2.26 -26.94 -10.60
C TYR A 93 -1.52 -25.59 -10.60
N PRO A 94 -0.20 -25.61 -10.84
CA PRO A 94 0.58 -24.39 -10.97
C PRO A 94 0.21 -23.66 -12.27
N GLN A 95 -0.06 -22.36 -12.17
CA GLN A 95 -0.28 -21.47 -13.30
C GLN A 95 0.66 -20.26 -13.23
N GLN A 96 1.11 -19.77 -14.39
CA GLN A 96 1.88 -18.54 -14.49
C GLN A 96 0.95 -17.32 -14.53
N TYR A 97 1.42 -16.19 -14.01
CA TYR A 97 0.70 -14.93 -14.21
C TYR A 97 0.75 -14.52 -15.69
N VAL A 98 -0.42 -14.26 -16.29
CA VAL A 98 -0.52 -13.82 -17.69
C VAL A 98 0.01 -12.39 -17.80
N VAL A 99 0.96 -12.19 -18.72
CA VAL A 99 1.46 -10.86 -19.09
C VAL A 99 0.46 -10.27 -20.08
N THR A 100 -0.36 -9.33 -19.63
CA THR A 100 -1.09 -8.47 -20.57
C THR A 100 -0.16 -7.33 -20.99
N GLU A 101 0.00 -7.12 -22.29
CA GLU A 101 0.92 -6.15 -22.91
C GLU A 101 0.76 -4.72 -22.37
N LYS A 102 -0.40 -4.41 -21.77
CA LYS A 102 -0.75 -3.10 -21.19
C LYS A 102 -0.23 -2.87 -19.76
N ALA A 103 0.44 -3.84 -19.14
CA ALA A 103 0.88 -3.72 -17.75
C ALA A 103 2.37 -3.34 -17.62
N ASN A 104 2.65 -2.02 -17.52
CA ASN A 104 3.96 -1.39 -17.22
C ASN A 104 5.06 -2.32 -16.69
N LYS A 105 6.11 -2.40 -17.50
CA LYS A 105 7.43 -2.99 -17.28
C LYS A 105 7.94 -2.71 -15.86
N GLY A 106 8.04 -3.74 -15.04
CA GLY A 106 9.04 -3.76 -13.96
C GLY A 106 8.66 -4.44 -12.65
N ASN A 107 7.37 -4.57 -12.28
CA ASN A 107 7.08 -4.97 -10.89
C ASN A 107 5.78 -5.75 -10.61
N ARG A 108 5.04 -6.22 -11.62
CA ARG A 108 3.64 -6.65 -11.40
C ARG A 108 3.37 -8.14 -11.17
N TYR A 109 4.33 -9.03 -11.34
CA TYR A 109 4.01 -10.48 -11.40
C TYR A 109 4.95 -11.40 -10.62
N ARG A 110 5.87 -10.83 -9.83
CA ARG A 110 6.71 -11.60 -8.91
C ARG A 110 6.19 -11.41 -7.49
N ARG A 111 5.48 -12.41 -6.98
CA ARG A 111 5.06 -12.46 -5.57
C ARG A 111 6.05 -13.31 -4.79
N ASN A 112 6.11 -13.12 -3.49
CA ASN A 112 6.90 -13.97 -2.62
C ASN A 112 6.12 -15.28 -2.38
N CYS A 113 6.80 -16.41 -2.50
CA CYS A 113 6.24 -17.73 -2.20
C CYS A 113 5.69 -17.75 -0.78
N ALA A 114 4.47 -18.27 -0.60
CA ALA A 114 3.81 -18.32 0.70
C ALA A 114 4.57 -19.20 1.72
N GLU A 115 5.38 -20.16 1.27
CA GLU A 115 6.14 -21.05 2.15
C GLU A 115 7.58 -20.58 2.40
N CYS A 116 8.32 -20.19 1.35
CA CYS A 116 9.77 -19.91 1.47
C CYS A 116 10.17 -18.45 1.23
N GLY A 117 9.22 -17.56 0.92
CA GLY A 117 9.48 -16.15 0.68
C GLY A 117 10.23 -15.80 -0.61
N LYS A 118 10.75 -16.80 -1.36
CA LYS A 118 11.43 -16.59 -2.65
C LYS A 118 10.48 -15.98 -3.68
N ARG A 119 11.01 -15.12 -4.57
CA ARG A 119 10.21 -14.52 -5.65
C ARG A 119 9.81 -15.58 -6.67
N VAL A 120 8.52 -15.67 -6.96
CA VAL A 120 7.94 -16.62 -7.90
C VAL A 120 7.02 -15.92 -8.91
N THR A 121 6.98 -16.45 -10.12
CA THR A 121 6.07 -16.03 -11.21
C THR A 121 4.86 -16.95 -11.34
N THR A 122 4.73 -17.91 -10.43
CA THR A 122 3.72 -18.97 -10.44
C THR A 122 2.83 -18.88 -9.20
N TYR A 123 1.59 -19.33 -9.36
CA TYR A 123 0.61 -19.43 -8.29
C TYR A 123 -0.23 -20.70 -8.46
N CYS A 124 -0.84 -21.17 -7.38
CA CYS A 124 -1.83 -22.25 -7.47
C CYS A 124 -3.18 -21.67 -7.89
N LYS A 125 -3.79 -22.22 -8.94
CA LYS A 125 -5.12 -21.77 -9.43
C LYS A 125 -6.25 -22.05 -8.43
N GLY A 126 -6.18 -23.17 -7.72
CA GLY A 126 -7.17 -23.52 -6.68
C GLY A 126 -7.10 -22.62 -5.45
N CYS A 127 -5.90 -22.32 -4.93
CA CYS A 127 -5.73 -21.51 -3.72
C CYS A 127 -5.55 -20.01 -3.97
N ASN A 128 -5.25 -19.59 -5.20
CA ASN A 128 -4.76 -18.25 -5.54
C ASN A 128 -3.52 -17.80 -4.73
N LYS A 129 -2.64 -18.75 -4.36
CA LYS A 129 -1.44 -18.51 -3.55
C LYS A 129 -0.15 -18.62 -4.38
N PRO A 130 0.79 -17.67 -4.26
CA PRO A 130 2.08 -17.75 -4.94
C PRO A 130 2.95 -18.85 -4.33
N LEU A 131 3.39 -19.81 -5.15
CA LEU A 131 4.17 -20.98 -4.71
C LEU A 131 5.25 -21.34 -5.72
N CYS A 132 6.39 -21.82 -5.22
CA CYS A 132 7.40 -22.48 -6.04
C CYS A 132 6.85 -23.79 -6.58
N VAL A 133 6.92 -23.99 -7.90
CA VAL A 133 6.36 -25.17 -8.59
C VAL A 133 6.91 -26.48 -8.04
N PHE A 134 8.24 -26.60 -7.91
CA PHE A 134 8.88 -27.86 -7.57
C PHE A 134 9.08 -28.08 -6.07
N SER A 135 9.34 -27.03 -5.30
CA SER A 135 9.75 -27.15 -3.89
C SER A 135 8.63 -26.88 -2.88
N CYS A 136 7.71 -25.97 -3.17
CA CYS A 136 6.72 -25.50 -2.19
C CYS A 136 5.29 -25.94 -2.52
N PHE A 137 5.00 -26.29 -3.77
CA PHE A 137 3.64 -26.59 -4.21
C PHE A 137 3.03 -27.82 -3.51
N LYS A 138 3.72 -28.97 -3.56
CA LYS A 138 3.29 -30.20 -2.87
C LYS A 138 3.16 -30.01 -1.35
N PRO A 139 4.21 -29.56 -0.62
CA PRO A 139 4.13 -29.45 0.84
C PRO A 139 3.05 -28.47 1.31
N TYR A 140 2.84 -27.36 0.58
CA TYR A 140 1.78 -26.40 0.90
C TYR A 140 0.39 -27.04 0.87
N HIS A 141 0.05 -27.75 -0.22
CA HIS A 141 -1.25 -28.39 -0.33
C HIS A 141 -1.40 -29.57 0.64
N THR A 142 -0.35 -30.35 0.90
CA THR A 142 -0.44 -31.43 1.90
C THR A 142 -0.65 -30.93 3.33
N LYS A 143 -0.12 -29.74 3.69
CA LYS A 143 -0.39 -29.11 4.98
C LYS A 143 -1.84 -28.61 5.08
N LEU A 144 -2.35 -28.00 4.01
CA LEU A 144 -3.73 -27.51 3.97
C LEU A 144 -4.76 -28.64 4.16
N TYR A 145 -4.56 -29.79 3.53
CA TYR A 145 -5.44 -30.95 3.69
C TYR A 145 -5.44 -31.53 5.12
N ARG A 146 -4.35 -31.38 5.88
CA ARG A 146 -4.28 -31.84 7.28
C ARG A 146 -5.04 -30.93 8.24
N ASN A 147 -5.08 -29.63 7.97
CA ASN A 147 -5.75 -28.65 8.83
C ASN A 147 -7.27 -28.59 8.64
N THR A 148 -7.80 -29.23 7.58
CA THR A 148 -9.24 -29.30 7.29
C THR A 148 -9.90 -30.61 7.77
N ALA A 149 -9.12 -31.53 8.37
CA ALA A 149 -9.57 -32.85 8.81
C ALA A 149 -9.53 -33.04 10.35
N GLN A 150 -9.44 -31.94 11.09
CA GLN A 150 -9.67 -31.86 12.55
C GLN A 150 -10.87 -30.96 12.80
#